data_AF-A0A355DGM0-F1
#
_entry.id   AF-A0A355DGM0-F1
#
_cell.length_a   1.000
_cell.length_b   1.000
_cell.length_c   1.000
_cell.angle_alpha   90.00
_cell.angle_beta   90.00
_cell.angle_gamma   90.00
#
_symmetry.space_group_name_H-M   'P 1'
#
loop_
_entity.id
_entity.type
_entity.pdbx_description
1 polymer ?
#
loop_
_entity_poly.entity_id
_entity_poly.type
_entity_poly.pdbx_seq_one_letter_code
_entity_poly.pdbx_strand_id
1 'polypeptide(L)' 'IARSIFAGDDRGARRDIVVLNAAAGLVVAGVADDLASAVTAASEAIDDGSARRVLEAVSS' A
#
# COMPACT_ATOMS: atom_id res chain seq x y z
N ILE A 1 -12.43 -7.27 -4.20
CA ILE A 1 -11.02 -7.62 -3.87
C ILE A 1 -10.25 -6.38 -3.41
N ALA A 2 -9.98 -5.39 -4.27
CA ALA A 2 -9.21 -4.19 -3.89
C ALA A 2 -9.72 -3.48 -2.62
N ARG A 3 -11.04 -3.24 -2.50
CA ARG A 3 -11.63 -2.62 -1.30
C ARG A 3 -11.36 -3.39 0.00
N SER A 4 -11.29 -4.72 -0.05
CA SER A 4 -11.03 -5.57 1.12
C SER A 4 -9.57 -5.52 1.57
N ILE A 5 -8.62 -5.36 0.63
CA ILE A 5 -7.21 -5.11 0.95
C ILE A 5 -7.08 -3.77 1.67
N PHE A 6 -7.66 -2.70 1.12
CA PHE A 6 -7.56 -1.35 1.71
C PHE A 6 -8.43 -1.13 2.96
N ALA A 7 -9.43 -1.98 3.20
CA ALA A 7 -10.20 -2.01 4.45
C ALA A 7 -9.47 -2.76 5.59
N GLY A 8 -8.39 -3.48 5.28
CA GLY A 8 -7.67 -4.30 6.25
C GLY A 8 -8.25 -5.70 6.47
N ASP A 9 -9.31 -6.07 5.74
CA ASP A 9 -9.98 -7.37 5.83
C ASP A 9 -9.17 -8.50 5.16
N ASP A 10 -8.45 -8.20 4.06
CA ASP A 10 -7.55 -9.15 3.40
C ASP A 10 -6.11 -8.88 3.84
N ARG A 11 -5.54 -9.81 4.61
CA ARG A 11 -4.16 -9.77 5.09
C ARG A 11 -3.30 -10.92 4.54
N GLY A 12 -3.72 -11.55 3.44
CA GLY A 12 -3.03 -12.68 2.82
C GLY A 12 -2.15 -12.28 1.62
N ALA A 13 -1.74 -13.28 0.84
CA ALA A 13 -0.80 -13.10 -0.29
C ALA A 13 -1.20 -12.01 -1.31
N ARG A 14 -2.50 -11.73 -1.46
CA ARG A 14 -3.00 -10.65 -2.32
C ARG A 14 -2.64 -9.26 -1.77
N ARG A 15 -2.67 -9.07 -0.45
CA ARG A 15 -2.20 -7.85 0.20
C ARG A 15 -0.69 -7.74 0.10
N ASP A 16 0.03 -8.84 0.27
CA ASP A 16 1.50 -8.85 0.20
C ASP A 16 2.03 -8.44 -1.18
N ILE A 17 1.42 -8.93 -2.28
CA ILE A 17 1.84 -8.52 -3.63
C ILE A 17 1.52 -7.03 -3.91
N VAL A 18 0.45 -6.49 -3.32
CA VAL A 18 0.12 -5.05 -3.43
C VAL A 18 1.15 -4.21 -2.68
N VAL A 19 1.51 -4.61 -1.45
CA VAL A 19 2.58 -3.96 -0.66
C VAL A 19 3.89 -3.95 -1.45
N LEU A 20 4.29 -5.10 -2.02
CA LEU A 20 5.54 -5.20 -2.78
C LEU A 20 5.56 -4.29 -4.00
N ASN A 21 4.48 -4.26 -4.79
CA ASN A 21 4.40 -3.39 -5.97
C ASN A 21 4.37 -1.90 -5.60
N ALA A 22 3.66 -1.54 -4.52
CA ALA A 22 3.63 -0.17 -4.02
C ALA A 22 5.03 0.27 -3.53
N ALA A 23 5.73 -0.60 -2.79
CA ALA A 23 7.09 -0.37 -2.33
C ALA A 23 8.05 -0.13 -3.52
N ALA A 24 7.97 -0.94 -4.58
CA ALA A 24 8.76 -0.72 -5.79
C ALA A 24 8.48 0.66 -6.41
N GLY A 25 7.21 1.08 -6.45
CA GLY A 25 6.82 2.41 -6.90
C GLY A 25 7.43 3.54 -6.06
N LEU A 26 7.43 3.40 -4.72
CA LEU A 26 8.02 4.37 -3.81
C LEU A 26 9.53 4.54 -4.01
N VAL A 27 10.25 3.44 -4.23
CA VAL A 27 11.70 3.47 -4.54
C VAL A 27 11.95 4.17 -5.87
N VAL A 28 11.23 3.78 -6.93
CA VAL A 28 11.38 4.40 -8.26
C VAL A 28 11.03 5.90 -8.24
N ALA A 29 10.09 6.31 -7.40
CA ALA A 29 9.73 7.71 -7.21
C ALA A 29 10.70 8.51 -6.31
N GLY A 30 11.72 7.86 -5.72
CA GLY A 30 12.66 8.51 -4.81
C GLY A 30 12.07 8.88 -3.45
N VAL A 31 10.96 8.24 -3.05
CA VAL A 31 10.30 8.46 -1.75
C VAL A 31 10.92 7.62 -0.64
N ALA A 32 11.54 6.49 -1.00
CA ALA A 32 12.26 5.61 -0.08
C ALA A 32 13.60 5.18 -0.70
N ASP A 33 14.63 5.05 0.14
CA ASP A 33 16.00 4.76 -0.31
C ASP A 33 16.21 3.29 -0.71
N ASP A 34 15.41 2.39 -0.14
CA ASP A 34 15.50 0.97 -0.42
C ASP A 34 14.13 0.27 -0.33
N LEU A 35 14.08 -0.97 -0.81
CA LEU A 35 12.85 -1.75 -0.82
C LEU A 35 12.36 -2.11 0.59
N ALA A 36 13.26 -2.25 1.57
CA ALA A 36 12.88 -2.66 2.93
C ALA A 36 12.10 -1.55 3.63
N SER A 37 12.62 -0.33 3.62
CA SER A 37 11.95 0.88 4.12
C SER A 37 10.66 1.16 3.34
N ALA A 38 10.67 0.96 2.02
CA ALA A 38 9.48 1.13 1.18
C ALA A 38 8.36 0.12 1.49
N VAL A 39 8.70 -1.15 1.79
CA VAL A 39 7.72 -2.18 2.20
C VAL A 39 7.07 -1.82 3.52
N THR A 40 7.85 -1.33 4.48
CA THR A 40 7.32 -0.83 5.77
C THR A 40 6.34 0.32 5.52
N ALA A 41 6.74 1.35 4.79
CA ALA A 41 5.90 2.51 4.50
C ALA A 41 4.61 2.15 3.74
N ALA A 42 4.71 1.29 2.72
CA ALA A 42 3.55 0.81 1.97
C ALA A 42 2.59 -0.02 2.84
N SER A 43 3.14 -0.87 3.73
CA SER A 43 2.34 -1.64 4.68
C SER A 43 1.59 -0.74 5.66
N GLU A 44 2.28 0.25 6.23
CA GLU A 44 1.70 1.23 7.15
C GLU A 44 0.58 2.02 6.48
N ALA A 45 0.80 2.53 5.27
CA ALA A 45 -0.20 3.29 4.53
C ALA A 45 -1.47 2.49 4.21
N ILE A 46 -1.35 1.17 4.02
CA ILE A 46 -2.51 0.28 3.84
C ILE A 46 -3.19 0.04 5.18
N ASP A 47 -2.42 -0.30 6.22
CA ASP A 47 -2.95 -0.75 7.51
C ASP A 47 -3.56 0.39 8.35
N ASP A 48 -3.05 1.62 8.23
CA ASP A 48 -3.56 2.82 8.90
C ASP A 48 -4.75 3.51 8.17
N GLY A 49 -5.12 2.95 7.01
CA GLY A 49 -6.19 3.43 6.15
C GLY A 49 -5.87 4.70 5.35
N SER A 50 -4.62 5.17 5.31
CA SER A 50 -4.19 6.29 4.48
C SER A 50 -4.45 6.02 3.00
N ALA A 51 -4.08 4.84 2.51
CA ALA A 51 -4.34 4.41 1.14
C ALA A 51 -5.84 4.34 0.83
N ARG A 52 -6.66 3.90 1.79
CA ARG A 52 -8.13 3.87 1.64
C ARG A 52 -8.72 5.27 1.49
N ARG A 53 -8.26 6.24 2.28
CA ARG A 53 -8.71 7.64 2.17
C ARG A 53 -8.39 8.25 0.80
N VAL A 54 -7.22 7.94 0.24
CA VAL A 54 -6.86 8.38 -1.13
C VAL A 54 -7.79 7.73 -2.16
N LEU A 55 -8.04 6.42 -2.06
CA LEU A 55 -8.95 5.72 -2.96
C LEU A 55 -10.36 6.34 -2.94
N GLU A 56 -10.87 6.65 -1.75
CA GLU A 56 -12.16 7.31 -1.56
C GLU A 56 -12.19 8.69 -2.23
N ALA A 57 -11.13 9.49 -2.06
CA ALA A 57 -11.04 10.84 -2.61
C ALA A 57 -10.94 10.91 -4.15
N VAL A 58 -10.45 9.86 -4.81
CA VAL A 58 -10.31 9.82 -6.28
C VAL A 58 -11.38 8.98 -6.99
N SER A 59 -12.26 8.32 -6.22
CA SER A 59 -13.36 7.51 -6.76
C SER A 59 -14.70 8.26 -6.78
N SER A 60 -14.70 9.52 -6.35
CA SER A 60 -15.80 10.48 -6.38
C SER A 60 -15.72 11.36 -7.63
#